data_AF-A0A1Z5SB65-F1
#
_entry.id   AF-A0A1Z5SB65-F1
#
_cell.length_a   1.000
_cell.length_b   1.000
_cell.length_c   1.000
_cell.angle_alpha   90.00
_cell.angle_beta   90.00
_cell.angle_gamma   90.00
#
_symmetry.space_group_name_H-M   'P 1'
#
loop_
_entity.id
_entity.type
_entity.pdbx_description
1 polymer ?
#
loop_
_entity_poly.entity_id
_entity_poly.type
_entity_poly.pdbx_seq_one_letter_code
_entity_poly.pdbx_strand_id
1 'polypeptide(L)'
;MVGRKPMRRRRSDRQPPPQSFGATARPSSPRSLASTPASAAAVAADLDELLLTAPPPSASEPRSFSYAVKQQCWEKAERVPGRDPERWRRDALGNIVFRKLVGCPGCLCHDYDHIVPYSKGGKSTLENCQVLQLWRWIGMEARA
;
A
#
# COMPACT_ATOMS: atom_id res chain seq x y z
N MET A 1 -33.45 -10.45 46.09
CA MET A 1 -33.14 -10.79 44.69
C MET A 1 -34.17 -10.10 43.79
N VAL A 2 -33.81 -8.97 43.18
CA VAL A 2 -34.72 -8.24 42.28
C VAL A 2 -34.41 -8.66 40.85
N GLY A 3 -35.36 -9.35 40.21
CA GLY A 3 -35.22 -9.93 38.88
C GLY A 3 -35.10 -8.87 37.78
N ARG A 4 -34.11 -9.02 36.90
CA ARG A 4 -33.92 -8.20 35.70
C ARG A 4 -34.98 -8.58 34.65
N LYS A 5 -35.76 -7.60 34.20
CA LYS A 5 -36.71 -7.74 33.07
C LYS A 5 -35.95 -7.98 31.76
N PRO A 6 -36.41 -8.86 30.86
CA PRO A 6 -35.79 -9.08 29.56
C PRO A 6 -36.12 -7.95 28.57
N MET A 7 -35.09 -7.37 27.94
CA MET A 7 -35.22 -6.40 26.85
C MET A 7 -35.66 -7.14 25.58
N ARG A 8 -36.91 -6.89 25.14
CA ARG A 8 -37.44 -7.37 23.86
C ARG A 8 -36.60 -6.83 22.69
N ARG A 9 -36.16 -7.71 21.79
CA ARG A 9 -35.56 -7.38 20.48
C ARG A 9 -36.59 -6.62 19.63
N ARG A 10 -36.30 -5.38 19.24
CA ARG A 10 -37.03 -4.70 18.16
C ARG A 10 -36.56 -5.26 16.81
N ARG A 11 -37.48 -5.94 16.12
CA ARG A 11 -37.38 -6.27 14.70
C ARG A 11 -38.19 -5.20 13.98
N SER A 12 -37.52 -4.32 13.24
CA SER A 12 -38.18 -3.30 12.42
C SER A 12 -37.71 -3.44 10.97
N ASP A 13 -38.66 -3.93 10.19
CA ASP A 13 -38.96 -3.73 8.77
C ASP A 13 -37.90 -3.89 7.67
N ARG A 14 -38.19 -4.89 6.82
CA ARG A 14 -37.73 -5.06 5.45
C ARG A 14 -38.23 -3.88 4.60
N GLN A 15 -37.31 -3.13 4.01
CA GLN A 15 -37.60 -2.28 2.86
C GLN A 15 -37.54 -3.14 1.56
N PRO A 16 -38.53 -3.08 0.66
CA PRO A 16 -38.45 -3.71 -0.66
C PRO A 16 -37.60 -2.88 -1.65
N PRO A 17 -37.01 -3.51 -2.69
CA PRO A 17 -36.21 -2.82 -3.69
C PRO A 17 -37.09 -2.16 -4.77
N PRO A 18 -36.72 -0.99 -5.32
CA PRO A 18 -37.32 -0.48 -6.55
C PRO A 18 -36.72 -1.16 -7.80
N GLN A 19 -37.60 -1.51 -8.74
CA GLN A 19 -37.31 -2.10 -10.04
C GLN A 19 -36.90 -1.04 -11.08
N SER A 20 -36.16 -1.52 -12.08
CA SER A 20 -35.52 -0.84 -13.20
C SER A 20 -36.48 -0.21 -14.23
N PHE A 21 -36.13 0.97 -14.77
CA PHE A 21 -36.44 1.39 -16.14
C PHE A 21 -35.38 2.36 -16.65
N GLY A 22 -34.90 2.17 -17.88
CA GLY A 22 -34.18 3.22 -18.63
C GLY A 22 -32.86 2.81 -19.28
N ALA A 23 -32.91 1.94 -20.29
CA ALA A 23 -31.83 1.80 -21.26
C ALA A 23 -31.76 3.07 -22.12
N THR A 24 -30.63 3.78 -22.10
CA THR A 24 -30.30 4.77 -23.14
C THR A 24 -28.95 4.40 -23.75
N ALA A 25 -29.00 4.11 -25.06
CA ALA A 25 -27.86 3.76 -25.88
C ALA A 25 -26.91 4.96 -25.97
N ARG A 26 -25.62 4.72 -25.72
CA ARG A 26 -24.55 5.70 -25.95
C ARG A 26 -24.03 5.51 -27.38
N PRO A 27 -23.99 6.58 -28.22
CA PRO A 27 -23.75 6.45 -29.65
C PRO A 27 -22.29 6.09 -29.97
N SER A 28 -22.16 5.13 -30.88
CA SER A 28 -20.95 4.77 -31.62
C SER A 28 -20.58 5.91 -32.59
N SER A 29 -19.41 6.51 -32.38
CA SER A 29 -18.79 7.41 -33.38
C SER A 29 -17.81 6.64 -34.26
N PRO A 30 -17.75 6.93 -35.57
CA PRO A 30 -17.07 6.11 -36.55
C PRO A 30 -15.55 6.37 -36.61
N ARG A 31 -14.88 5.31 -37.05
CA ARG A 31 -13.51 5.20 -37.56
C ARG A 31 -13.13 6.32 -38.53
N SER A 32 -11.95 6.92 -38.33
CA SER A 32 -11.20 7.56 -39.42
C SER A 32 -9.78 6.97 -39.46
N LEU A 33 -9.46 6.39 -40.61
CA LEU A 33 -8.16 5.85 -40.97
C LEU A 33 -7.24 6.96 -41.47
N ALA A 34 -5.97 6.81 -41.12
CA ALA A 34 -4.76 7.05 -41.93
C ALA A 34 -4.53 8.44 -42.56
N SER A 35 -3.37 9.03 -42.22
CA SER A 35 -2.31 9.33 -43.21
C SER A 35 -1.03 9.78 -42.53
N THR A 36 0.04 9.01 -42.72
CA THR A 36 1.45 9.49 -42.75
C THR A 36 1.64 10.27 -44.07
N PRO A 37 2.60 11.23 -44.17
CA PRO A 37 4.01 10.89 -44.43
C PRO A 37 5.06 11.77 -43.73
N ALA A 38 6.29 11.26 -43.82
CA ALA A 38 7.58 11.69 -43.29
C ALA A 38 8.01 13.14 -43.58
N SER A 39 8.73 13.74 -42.63
CA SER A 39 10.04 14.40 -42.84
C SER A 39 10.49 15.18 -41.61
N ALA A 40 11.44 14.63 -40.85
CA ALA A 40 12.45 15.38 -40.08
C ALA A 40 13.49 14.37 -39.56
N ALA A 41 14.14 13.67 -40.48
CA ALA A 41 15.36 12.94 -40.19
C ALA A 41 16.52 13.95 -40.14
N ALA A 42 16.88 14.41 -38.95
CA ALA A 42 18.21 14.90 -38.58
C ALA A 42 18.19 15.33 -37.11
N VAL A 43 19.19 14.91 -36.33
CA VAL A 43 19.44 15.19 -34.89
C VAL A 43 18.74 14.29 -33.86
N ALA A 44 18.81 12.96 -34.01
CA ALA A 44 18.35 12.02 -32.99
C ALA A 44 19.39 10.93 -32.63
N ALA A 45 20.69 11.20 -32.83
CA ALA A 45 21.75 10.22 -32.60
C ALA A 45 22.57 10.46 -31.32
N ASP A 46 22.48 11.62 -30.66
CA ASP A 46 23.44 12.01 -29.61
C ASP A 46 22.89 12.04 -28.17
N LEU A 47 21.66 11.56 -27.93
CA LEU A 47 21.09 11.45 -26.57
C LEU A 47 21.03 10.02 -26.05
N ASP A 48 21.37 9.04 -26.89
CA ASP A 48 21.40 7.62 -26.52
C ASP A 48 22.70 7.27 -25.77
N GLU A 49 23.81 7.93 -26.11
CA GLU A 49 25.15 7.61 -25.58
C GLU A 49 25.39 8.09 -24.14
N LEU A 50 24.69 9.13 -23.68
CA LEU A 50 24.74 9.59 -22.28
C LEU A 50 23.75 8.86 -21.36
N LEU A 51 22.76 8.16 -21.93
CA LEU A 51 21.86 7.30 -21.15
C LEU A 51 22.45 5.91 -20.92
N LEU A 52 23.44 5.50 -21.74
CA LEU A 52 24.14 4.22 -21.65
C LEU A 52 25.22 4.17 -20.55
N THR A 53 25.56 5.29 -19.91
CA THR A 53 26.60 5.35 -18.84
C THR A 53 26.04 5.41 -17.42
N ALA A 54 24.72 5.51 -17.25
CA ALA A 54 24.10 5.32 -15.95
C ALA A 54 23.59 3.88 -15.86
N PRO A 55 24.07 3.03 -14.91
CA PRO A 55 23.39 1.76 -14.69
C PRO A 55 21.92 2.08 -14.42
N PRO A 56 20.96 1.54 -15.19
CA PRO A 56 19.56 1.68 -14.84
C PRO A 56 19.42 1.21 -13.39
N PRO A 57 18.68 1.92 -12.51
CA PRO A 57 18.42 1.40 -11.17
C PRO A 57 17.85 0.02 -11.38
N SER A 58 18.64 -0.99 -11.00
CA SER A 58 18.53 -2.33 -11.55
C SER A 58 17.07 -2.76 -11.48
N ALA A 59 16.44 -2.98 -12.63
CA ALA A 59 15.06 -3.48 -12.72
C ALA A 59 14.89 -4.86 -12.04
N SER A 60 15.97 -5.40 -11.45
CA SER A 60 16.06 -6.62 -10.68
C SER A 60 15.88 -6.44 -9.16
N GLU A 61 15.96 -5.23 -8.57
CA GLU A 61 15.75 -5.10 -7.13
C GLU A 61 14.25 -5.06 -6.78
N PRO A 62 13.73 -6.05 -6.02
CA PRO A 62 12.32 -6.09 -5.68
C PRO A 62 11.95 -4.91 -4.78
N ARG A 63 10.78 -4.32 -5.05
CA ARG A 63 10.18 -3.29 -4.19
C ARG A 63 9.81 -3.84 -2.81
N SER A 64 9.69 -5.15 -2.66
CA SER A 64 9.41 -5.81 -1.38
C SER A 64 10.70 -6.22 -0.68
N PHE A 65 10.69 -6.13 0.65
CA PHE A 65 11.76 -6.68 1.47
C PHE A 65 11.78 -8.21 1.38
N SER A 66 12.98 -8.79 1.29
CA SER A 66 13.17 -10.24 1.39
C SER A 66 12.77 -10.73 2.79
N TYR A 67 12.47 -12.03 2.92
CA TYR A 67 12.07 -12.60 4.20
C TYR A 67 13.15 -12.42 5.30
N ALA A 68 14.42 -12.62 4.95
CA ALA A 68 15.53 -12.40 5.88
C ALA A 68 15.60 -10.94 6.35
N VAL A 69 15.39 -9.98 5.45
CA VAL A 69 15.35 -8.56 5.80
C VAL A 69 14.18 -8.26 6.72
N LYS A 70 12.99 -8.83 6.46
CA LYS A 70 11.82 -8.67 7.35
C LYS A 70 12.09 -9.21 8.76
N GLN A 71 12.73 -10.37 8.88
CA GLN A 71 13.11 -10.93 10.18
C GLN A 71 14.07 -10.02 10.93
N GLN A 72 15.16 -9.60 10.28
CA GLN A 72 16.14 -8.70 10.88
C GLN A 72 15.53 -7.33 11.22
N CYS A 73 14.59 -6.85 10.40
CA CYS A 73 13.87 -5.60 10.62
C CYS A 73 12.97 -5.68 11.87
N TRP A 74 12.32 -6.83 12.10
CA TRP A 74 11.59 -7.10 13.34
C TRP A 74 12.53 -7.16 14.56
N GLU A 75 13.69 -7.80 14.42
CA GLU A 75 14.68 -7.89 15.48
C GLU A 75 15.27 -6.53 15.87
N LYS A 76 15.47 -5.66 14.87
CA LYS A 76 15.93 -4.26 15.00
C LYS A 76 14.91 -3.36 15.72
N ALA A 77 13.62 -3.64 15.58
CA ALA A 77 12.57 -2.84 16.19
C ALA A 77 12.66 -2.83 17.73
N GLU A 78 12.18 -1.77 18.38
CA GLU A 78 12.33 -1.63 19.84
C GLU A 78 11.51 -2.71 20.58
N ARG A 79 12.11 -3.29 21.63
CA ARG A 79 11.45 -4.29 22.48
C ARG A 79 10.50 -3.61 23.47
N VAL A 80 9.33 -4.20 23.67
CA VAL A 80 8.37 -3.69 24.67
C VAL A 80 8.73 -4.25 26.06
N PRO A 81 9.10 -3.41 27.05
CA PRO A 81 9.41 -3.90 28.39
C PRO A 81 8.18 -4.56 29.03
N GLY A 82 8.39 -5.66 29.75
CA GLY A 82 7.31 -6.42 30.39
C GLY A 82 6.43 -7.23 29.44
N ARG A 83 6.81 -7.36 28.16
CA ARG A 83 6.15 -8.27 27.19
C ARG A 83 7.18 -9.17 26.51
N ASP A 84 6.69 -10.26 25.94
CA ASP A 84 7.52 -11.20 25.17
C ASP A 84 8.12 -10.49 23.93
N PRO A 85 9.46 -10.36 23.84
CA PRO A 85 10.13 -9.64 22.76
C PRO A 85 10.06 -10.34 21.40
N GLU A 86 9.77 -11.65 21.38
CA GLU A 86 9.59 -12.40 20.14
C GLU A 86 8.21 -12.11 19.52
N ARG A 87 7.26 -11.76 20.39
CA ARG A 87 5.87 -11.54 20.05
C ARG A 87 5.55 -10.07 19.81
N TRP A 88 6.10 -9.19 20.64
CA TRP A 88 5.73 -7.77 20.72
C TRP A 88 6.92 -6.86 20.42
N ARG A 89 6.68 -5.83 19.62
CA ARG A 89 7.64 -4.75 19.33
C ARG A 89 6.95 -3.39 19.37
N ARG A 90 7.75 -2.33 19.48
CA ARG A 90 7.30 -0.97 19.19
C ARG A 90 7.67 -0.59 17.76
N ASP A 91 6.73 0.02 17.07
CA ASP A 91 6.95 0.58 15.73
C ASP A 91 7.77 1.89 15.82
N ALA A 92 8.15 2.45 14.66
CA ALA A 92 8.93 3.70 14.61
C ALA A 92 8.22 4.93 15.23
N LEU A 93 6.90 4.86 15.44
CA LEU A 93 6.10 5.91 16.07
C LEU A 93 5.81 5.62 17.56
N GLY A 94 6.35 4.52 18.11
CA GLY A 94 6.19 4.10 19.50
C GLY A 94 4.93 3.26 19.79
N ASN A 95 4.13 2.92 18.78
CA ASN A 95 2.95 2.07 18.92
C ASN A 95 3.35 0.61 19.12
N ILE A 96 2.53 -0.15 19.86
CA ILE A 96 2.78 -1.58 20.11
C ILE A 96 2.17 -2.42 18.99
N VAL A 97 3.00 -3.28 18.39
CA VAL A 97 2.58 -4.16 17.28
C VAL A 97 2.84 -5.63 17.60
N PHE A 98 2.06 -6.51 16.95
CA PHE A 98 2.11 -7.95 17.18
C PHE A 98 2.61 -8.69 15.92
N ARG A 99 3.64 -9.54 16.09
CA ARG A 99 4.36 -10.19 14.98
C ARG A 99 3.48 -10.99 14.01
N LYS A 100 2.42 -11.63 14.50
CA LYS A 100 1.54 -12.46 13.66
C LYS A 100 0.54 -11.64 12.84
N LEU A 101 0.34 -10.36 13.16
CA LEU A 101 -0.63 -9.49 12.51
C LEU A 101 0.06 -8.60 11.47
N VAL A 102 0.41 -9.18 10.33
CA VAL A 102 1.04 -8.50 9.21
C VAL A 102 0.01 -8.21 8.12
N GLY A 103 0.01 -7.00 7.53
CA GLY A 103 -0.80 -6.69 6.35
C GLY A 103 -2.31 -6.54 6.59
N CYS A 104 -2.73 -6.40 7.85
CA CYS A 104 -4.12 -6.13 8.22
C CYS A 104 -4.30 -4.67 8.67
N PRO A 105 -5.48 -4.06 8.43
CA PRO A 105 -5.84 -2.82 9.11
C PRO A 105 -6.16 -3.13 10.58
N GLY A 106 -5.43 -2.52 11.51
CA GLY A 106 -5.67 -2.72 12.93
C GLY A 106 -4.64 -2.04 13.82
N CYS A 107 -5.02 -1.79 15.07
CA CYS A 107 -4.18 -1.08 16.06
C CYS A 107 -2.96 -1.89 16.53
N LEU A 108 -2.94 -3.20 16.29
CA LEU A 108 -1.81 -4.09 16.59
C LEU A 108 -1.15 -4.66 15.32
N CYS A 109 -1.72 -4.35 14.15
CA CYS A 109 -1.23 -4.83 12.88
C CYS A 109 -0.08 -3.94 12.40
N HIS A 110 0.87 -4.53 11.70
CA HIS A 110 2.01 -3.82 11.14
C HIS A 110 2.26 -4.20 9.69
N ASP A 111 3.01 -3.35 8.99
CA ASP A 111 3.68 -3.69 7.75
C ASP A 111 5.18 -3.40 7.85
N TYR A 112 5.91 -3.88 6.85
CA TYR A 112 7.31 -3.54 6.62
C TYR A 112 7.37 -2.41 5.60
N ASP A 113 7.68 -1.22 6.08
CA ASP A 113 7.67 0.01 5.30
C ASP A 113 9.10 0.49 5.01
N HIS A 114 9.26 1.23 3.91
CA HIS A 114 10.53 1.88 3.61
C HIS A 114 10.61 3.22 4.33
N ILE A 115 11.67 3.45 5.11
CA ILE A 115 11.93 4.75 5.75
C ILE A 115 12.00 5.86 4.69
N VAL A 116 12.76 5.60 3.62
CA VAL A 116 12.79 6.40 2.39
C VAL A 116 11.98 5.66 1.33
N PRO A 117 10.90 6.26 0.78
CA PRO A 117 10.09 5.62 -0.25
C PRO A 117 10.90 5.20 -1.48
N TYR A 118 10.52 4.09 -2.11
CA TYR A 118 11.17 3.60 -3.33
C TYR A 118 11.20 4.66 -4.45
N SER A 119 10.15 5.47 -4.59
CA SER A 119 10.08 6.56 -5.57
C SER A 119 11.14 7.66 -5.38
N LYS A 120 11.70 7.76 -4.17
CA LYS A 120 12.80 8.69 -3.83
C LYS A 120 14.17 8.01 -3.84
N GLY A 121 14.28 6.81 -4.43
CA GLY A 121 15.52 6.04 -4.48
C GLY A 121 15.78 5.17 -3.25
N GLY A 122 14.77 4.95 -2.40
CA GLY A 122 14.88 4.06 -1.25
C GLY A 122 15.02 2.59 -1.66
N LYS A 123 16.15 1.96 -1.34
CA LYS A 123 16.39 0.54 -1.60
C LYS A 123 15.69 -0.36 -0.58
N SER A 124 15.40 -1.61 -0.95
CA SER A 124 14.80 -2.61 -0.06
C SER A 124 15.83 -3.27 0.88
N THR A 125 16.66 -2.46 1.54
CA THR A 125 17.71 -2.91 2.46
C THR A 125 17.23 -2.93 3.91
N LEU A 126 17.96 -3.65 4.79
CA LEU A 126 17.65 -3.71 6.22
C LEU A 126 17.63 -2.32 6.87
N GLU A 127 18.55 -1.45 6.48
CA GLU A 127 18.66 -0.10 7.02
C GLU A 127 17.42 0.72 6.70
N ASN A 128 16.89 0.56 5.48
CA ASN A 128 15.69 1.27 5.01
C ASN A 128 14.38 0.57 5.41
N CYS A 129 14.42 -0.59 6.07
CA CYS A 129 13.22 -1.25 6.56
C CYS A 129 12.84 -0.74 7.96
N GLN A 130 11.56 -0.42 8.13
CA GLN A 130 10.95 -0.14 9.43
C GLN A 130 9.66 -0.92 9.61
N VAL A 131 9.39 -1.32 10.85
CA VAL A 131 8.08 -1.82 11.25
C VAL A 131 7.18 -0.61 11.52
N LEU A 132 6.04 -0.55 10.86
CA LEU A 132 5.09 0.57 10.99
C LEU A 132 3.67 0.04 11.15
N GLN A 133 2.90 0.59 12.10
CA GLN A 133 1.51 0.19 12.26
C GLN A 133 0.67 0.56 11.03
N LEU A 134 -0.15 -0.38 10.56
CA LEU A 134 -1.03 -0.23 9.39
C LEU A 134 -2.32 0.52 9.78
N TRP A 135 -2.20 1.82 10.09
CA TRP A 135 -3.35 2.74 10.23
C TRP A 135 -3.56 3.63 9.00
N ARG A 136 -2.61 3.59 8.06
CA ARG A 136 -2.37 4.64 7.08
C ARG A 136 -3.17 4.54 5.78
N TRP A 137 -3.86 3.43 5.50
CA TRP A 137 -4.64 3.32 4.26
C TRP A 137 -5.99 4.06 4.29
N ILE A 138 -6.49 4.46 5.47
CA ILE A 138 -7.79 5.16 5.57
C ILE A 138 -7.65 6.69 5.44
N GLY A 139 -6.43 7.26 5.43
CA GLY A 139 -6.26 8.73 5.50
C GLY A 139 -5.14 9.36 4.68
N MET A 140 -4.42 8.63 3.81
CA MET A 140 -3.34 9.23 3.00
C MET A 140 -3.79 10.01 1.76
N GLU A 141 -5.06 10.43 1.70
CA GLU A 141 -5.56 11.46 0.78
C GLU A 141 -5.71 12.84 1.46
N ALA A 142 -5.15 13.03 2.66
CA ALA A 142 -5.37 14.25 3.45
C ALA A 142 -4.11 14.99 3.92
N ARG A 143 -2.97 14.86 3.24
CA ARG A 143 -1.83 15.80 3.42
C ARG A 143 -1.16 16.11 2.09
N ALA A 144 -1.74 17.08 1.40
CA ALA A 144 -1.06 17.94 0.42
C ALA A 144 -0.08 18.87 1.13
#